data_AF-A0A9D5Z965-F1
#
_entry.id   AF-A0A9D5Z965-F1
#
_cell.length_a   1.000
_cell.length_b   1.000
_cell.length_c   1.000
_cell.angle_alpha   90.00
_cell.angle_beta   90.00
_cell.angle_gamma   90.00
#
_symmetry.space_group_name_H-M   'P 1'
#
loop_
_entity.id
_entity.type
_entity.pdbx_description
1 polymer ?
#
loop_
_entity_poly.entity_id
_entity_poly.type
_entity_poly.pdbx_seq_one_letter_code
_entity_poly.pdbx_strand_id
1 'polypeptide(L)'
;MIQAACLLKEERFILYPHCQRANDATPVIAWAGWNHLQQAQALAGFFLAMRDQEGWPAERLVPLLGGLLELLPWLQQWHNELDPGFGIGMGDYFAGFVAEELRNLGWSEPEVRAWTPPQSVRRWGA
;
A
#
# COMPACT_ATOMS: atom_id res chain seq x y z
N MET A 1 -9.40 0.86 2.97
CA MET A 1 -10.14 -0.18 3.75
C MET A 1 -9.36 -1.50 3.76
N ILE A 2 -8.28 -1.52 4.54
CA ILE A 2 -7.55 -2.73 4.89
C ILE A 2 -8.38 -3.44 5.98
N GLN A 3 -8.85 -4.66 5.74
CA GLN A 3 -9.47 -5.45 6.81
C GLN A 3 -8.38 -6.10 7.65
N ALA A 4 -8.04 -5.46 8.76
CA ALA A 4 -7.23 -6.07 9.81
C ALA A 4 -8.09 -7.07 10.60
N ALA A 5 -7.84 -8.36 10.43
CA ALA A 5 -8.36 -9.38 11.32
C ALA A 5 -7.39 -9.50 12.51
N CYS A 6 -7.74 -8.87 13.63
CA CYS A 6 -6.96 -8.93 14.86
C CYS A 6 -7.35 -10.18 15.66
N LEU A 7 -6.60 -11.27 15.53
CA LEU A 7 -6.68 -12.40 16.45
C LEU A 7 -5.27 -12.69 17.01
N LEU A 8 -5.09 -12.29 18.27
CA LEU A 8 -3.96 -12.55 19.17
C LEU A 8 -2.66 -11.75 18.99
N LYS A 9 -1.90 -11.71 20.10
CA LYS A 9 -1.00 -10.62 20.49
C LYS A 9 0.33 -10.57 19.72
N GLU A 10 0.72 -11.59 18.97
CA GLU A 10 2.06 -11.68 18.34
C GLU A 10 2.08 -12.22 16.88
N GLU A 11 0.94 -12.57 16.28
CA GLU A 11 0.90 -12.99 14.86
C GLU A 11 -0.27 -12.28 14.14
N ARG A 12 0.05 -11.20 13.40
CA ARG A 12 -0.92 -10.34 12.70
C ARG A 12 -0.66 -10.28 11.19
N PHE A 13 -1.31 -11.13 10.42
CA PHE A 13 -1.27 -11.02 8.97
C PHE A 13 -2.13 -9.83 8.51
N ILE A 14 -1.55 -8.95 7.68
CA ILE A 14 -2.30 -7.88 7.02
C ILE A 14 -2.74 -8.39 5.65
N LEU A 15 -4.06 -8.53 5.48
CA LEU A 15 -4.65 -8.90 4.20
C LEU A 15 -4.87 -7.63 3.38
N TYR A 16 -4.37 -7.61 2.15
CA TYR A 16 -4.72 -6.60 1.15
C TYR A 16 -5.73 -7.18 0.16
N PRO A 17 -7.03 -7.13 0.47
CA PRO A 17 -8.04 -7.57 -0.48
C PRO A 17 -7.93 -6.72 -1.76
N HIS A 18 -8.20 -7.34 -2.92
CA HIS A 18 -8.16 -6.70 -4.26
C HIS A 18 -6.79 -6.39 -4.86
N CYS A 19 -5.69 -6.66 -4.14
CA CYS A 19 -4.32 -6.52 -4.68
C CYS A 19 -3.81 -7.81 -5.36
N GLN A 20 -4.69 -8.78 -5.61
CA GLN A 20 -4.36 -10.05 -6.28
C GLN A 20 -3.91 -9.80 -7.73
N ARG A 21 -2.96 -10.59 -8.22
CA ARG A 21 -2.53 -10.52 -9.62
C ARG A 21 -3.66 -11.01 -10.54
N ALA A 22 -3.69 -10.53 -11.78
CA ALA A 22 -4.75 -10.88 -12.72
C ALA A 22 -4.81 -12.40 -13.02
N ASN A 23 -3.67 -13.09 -12.96
CA ASN A 23 -3.54 -14.53 -13.24
C ASN A 23 -3.27 -15.38 -11.98
N ASP A 24 -3.31 -14.80 -10.78
CA ASP A 24 -3.09 -15.51 -9.52
C ASP A 24 -4.07 -14.98 -8.46
N ALA A 25 -4.99 -15.85 -8.02
CA ALA A 25 -6.01 -15.55 -7.03
C ALA A 25 -5.45 -15.51 -5.59
N THR A 26 -4.15 -15.78 -5.40
CA THR A 26 -3.51 -15.80 -4.08
C THR A 26 -3.62 -14.42 -3.43
N PRO A 27 -4.21 -14.33 -2.23
CA PRO A 27 -4.31 -13.07 -1.51
C PRO A 27 -2.92 -12.52 -1.17
N VAL A 28 -2.73 -11.21 -1.35
CA VAL A 28 -1.53 -10.52 -0.89
C VAL A 28 -1.61 -10.41 0.63
N ILE A 29 -0.67 -11.08 1.29
CA ILE A 29 -0.49 -11.05 2.74
C ILE A 29 0.82 -10.32 3.05
N ALA A 30 0.79 -9.39 4.00
CA ALA A 30 2.00 -8.93 4.67
C ALA A 30 2.12 -9.59 6.04
N TRP A 31 3.34 -9.91 6.45
CA TRP A 31 3.63 -10.54 7.73
C TRP A 31 3.74 -9.50 8.86
N ALA A 32 3.25 -9.86 10.04
CA ALA A 32 3.10 -9.02 11.23
C ALA A 32 4.39 -8.45 11.82
N GLY A 33 5.52 -9.10 11.55
CA GLY A 33 6.82 -8.71 12.08
C GLY A 33 7.46 -7.54 11.33
N TRP A 34 6.80 -7.01 10.30
CA TRP A 34 7.29 -5.88 9.53
C TRP A 34 7.05 -4.57 10.26
N ASN A 35 8.09 -3.75 10.37
CA ASN A 35 7.91 -2.36 10.77
C ASN A 35 7.22 -1.57 9.64
N HIS A 36 6.66 -0.39 9.95
CA HIS A 36 5.93 0.41 8.98
C HIS A 36 6.77 0.76 7.74
N LEU A 37 8.10 0.87 7.91
CA LEU A 37 9.05 1.09 6.82
C LEU A 37 9.12 -0.09 5.85
N GLN A 38 9.25 -1.31 6.35
CA GLN A 38 9.25 -2.53 5.53
C GLN A 38 7.92 -2.70 4.79
N GLN A 39 6.80 -2.38 5.45
CA GLN A 39 5.48 -2.40 4.82
C GLN A 39 5.37 -1.37 3.69
N ALA A 40 5.87 -0.15 3.88
CA ALA A 40 5.88 0.89 2.86
C ALA A 40 6.79 0.54 1.67
N GLN A 41 7.98 0.00 1.93
CA GLN A 41 8.91 -0.47 0.90
C GLN A 41 8.31 -1.58 0.04
N ALA A 42 7.68 -2.58 0.68
CA ALA A 42 7.03 -3.66 -0.04
C ALA A 42 5.84 -3.17 -0.87
N LEU A 43 5.02 -2.26 -0.32
CA LEU A 43 3.85 -1.72 -1.00
C LEU A 43 4.25 -0.84 -2.19
N ALA A 44 5.28 0.00 -2.04
CA ALA A 44 5.83 0.81 -3.13
C ALA A 44 6.47 -0.07 -4.21
N GLY A 45 7.25 -1.09 -3.83
CA GLY A 45 7.83 -2.05 -4.78
C GLY A 45 6.76 -2.81 -5.56
N PHE A 46 5.66 -3.21 -4.90
CA PHE A 46 4.52 -3.84 -5.55
C PHE A 46 3.80 -2.88 -6.50
N PHE A 47 3.57 -1.63 -6.08
CA PHE A 47 2.99 -0.59 -6.93
C PHE A 47 3.78 -0.41 -8.24
N LEU A 48 5.11 -0.25 -8.13
CA LEU A 48 5.98 -0.09 -9.28
C LEU A 48 5.95 -1.32 -10.20
N ALA A 49 5.98 -2.52 -9.65
CA ALA A 49 5.87 -3.75 -10.44
C ALA A 49 4.53 -3.83 -11.20
N MET A 50 3.41 -3.51 -10.55
CA MET A 50 2.10 -3.55 -11.19
C MET A 50 1.92 -2.45 -12.24
N ARG A 51 2.51 -1.27 -12.03
CA ARG A 51 2.50 -0.17 -13.00
C ARG A 51 3.38 -0.47 -14.22
N ASP A 52 4.63 -0.87 -13.98
CA ASP A 52 5.65 -0.92 -15.03
C ASP A 52 5.70 -2.28 -15.76
N GLN A 53 5.39 -3.39 -15.08
CA GLN A 53 5.46 -4.74 -15.67
C GLN A 53 4.09 -5.23 -16.13
N GLU A 54 3.05 -4.99 -15.35
CA GLU A 54 1.69 -5.50 -15.62
C GLU A 54 0.77 -4.44 -16.26
N GLY A 55 1.19 -3.17 -16.29
CA GLY A 55 0.44 -2.09 -16.93
C GLY A 55 -0.94 -1.84 -16.33
N TRP A 56 -1.08 -1.96 -15.01
CA TRP A 56 -2.39 -1.80 -14.36
C TRP A 56 -2.96 -0.38 -14.57
N PRO A 57 -4.28 -0.26 -14.75
CA PRO A 57 -4.92 1.03 -14.91
C PRO A 57 -4.95 1.79 -13.57
N ALA A 58 -5.02 3.13 -13.64
CA ALA A 58 -4.91 4.02 -12.49
C ALA A 58 -5.89 3.66 -11.37
N GLU A 59 -7.13 3.29 -11.69
CA GLU A 59 -8.17 2.93 -10.73
C GLU A 59 -7.81 1.74 -9.86
N ARG A 60 -6.92 0.86 -10.36
CA ARG A 60 -6.42 -0.32 -9.63
C ARG A 60 -5.14 -0.02 -8.86
N LEU A 61 -4.41 1.04 -9.22
CA LEU A 61 -3.18 1.49 -8.55
C LEU A 61 -3.47 2.44 -7.37
N VAL A 62 -4.50 3.27 -7.49
CA VAL A 62 -4.99 4.19 -6.45
C VAL A 62 -5.09 3.57 -5.04
N PRO A 63 -5.66 2.36 -4.83
CA PRO A 63 -5.70 1.74 -3.50
C PRO A 63 -4.33 1.48 -2.87
N LEU A 64 -3.30 1.21 -3.68
CA LEU A 64 -1.93 0.98 -3.18
C LEU A 64 -1.33 2.28 -2.64
N LEU A 65 -1.56 3.40 -3.34
CA LEU A 65 -1.17 4.73 -2.88
C LEU A 65 -1.96 5.15 -1.64
N GLY A 66 -3.25 4.80 -1.56
CA GLY A 66 -4.06 4.98 -0.35
C GLY A 66 -3.48 4.22 0.86
N GLY A 67 -3.03 2.98 0.66
CA GLY A 67 -2.34 2.23 1.71
C GLY A 67 -1.03 2.88 2.16
N LEU A 68 -0.26 3.46 1.24
CA LEU A 68 0.94 4.23 1.59
C LEU A 68 0.59 5.50 2.38
N LEU A 69 -0.46 6.23 2.01
CA LEU A 69 -0.95 7.40 2.76
C LEU A 69 -1.32 7.07 4.20
N GLU A 70 -1.92 5.90 4.44
CA GLU A 70 -2.24 5.42 5.80
C GLU A 70 -0.98 5.13 6.63
N LEU A 71 0.14 4.78 5.98
CA LEU A 71 1.42 4.51 6.63
C LEU A 71 2.27 5.76 6.88
N LEU A 72 2.08 6.84 6.11
CA LEU A 72 2.88 8.06 6.21
C LEU A 72 2.98 8.64 7.63
N PRO A 73 1.90 8.78 8.42
CA PRO A 73 2.02 9.33 9.78
C PRO A 73 2.95 8.51 10.68
N TRP A 74 2.93 7.18 10.52
CA TRP A 74 3.78 6.28 11.29
C TRP A 74 5.23 6.33 10.83
N LEU A 75 5.46 6.46 9.52
CA LEU A 75 6.81 6.66 8.96
C LEU A 75 7.42 7.98 9.43
N GLN A 76 6.64 9.06 9.40
CA GLN A 76 7.08 10.37 9.88
C GLN A 76 7.39 10.36 11.38
N GLN A 77 6.61 9.64 12.17
CA GLN A 77 6.79 9.60 13.61
C GLN A 77 7.96 8.71 14.07
N TRP A 78 8.17 7.55 13.42
CA TRP A 78 9.07 6.50 13.93
C TRP A 78 10.22 6.14 12.99
N HIS A 79 10.18 6.56 11.73
CA HIS A 79 11.14 6.18 10.70
C HIS A 79 11.64 7.38 9.86
N ASN A 80 11.57 8.59 10.40
CA ASN A 80 12.05 9.80 9.71
C ASN A 80 13.45 10.24 10.11
N GLU A 81 14.16 9.42 10.87
CA GLU A 81 15.60 9.58 11.04
C GLU A 81 16.29 9.44 9.68
N LEU A 82 17.36 10.22 9.47
CA LEU A 82 18.11 10.21 8.23
C LEU A 82 18.65 8.80 7.97
N ASP A 83 18.19 8.20 6.88
CA ASP A 83 18.70 6.89 6.49
C ASP A 83 20.15 7.03 5.97
N PRO A 84 21.11 6.23 6.45
CA PRO A 84 22.51 6.30 6.02
C PRO A 84 22.75 6.03 4.53
N GLY A 85 21.84 5.30 3.86
CA GLY A 85 21.93 4.97 2.44
C GLY A 85 21.33 6.04 1.53
N PHE A 86 20.24 6.68 1.96
CA PHE A 86 19.51 7.66 1.14
C PHE A 86 19.75 9.12 1.53
N GLY A 87 20.26 9.39 2.74
CA GLY A 87 20.52 10.75 3.23
C GLY A 87 19.25 11.59 3.46
N ILE A 88 18.09 10.96 3.52
CA ILE A 88 16.77 11.57 3.75
C ILE A 88 15.99 10.68 4.73
N GLY A 89 15.10 11.30 5.52
CA GLY A 89 14.16 10.56 6.36
C GLY A 89 13.19 9.76 5.50
N MET A 90 12.97 8.49 5.84
CA MET A 90 12.11 7.62 5.02
C MET A 90 10.65 8.09 5.01
N GLY A 91 10.18 8.76 6.06
CA GLY A 91 8.86 9.40 6.07
C GLY A 91 8.71 10.47 4.99
N ASP A 92 9.70 11.35 4.87
CA ASP A 92 9.72 12.41 3.85
C ASP A 92 9.90 11.84 2.43
N TYR A 93 10.74 10.81 2.29
CA TYR A 93 10.91 10.10 1.03
C TYR A 93 9.59 9.51 0.52
N PHE A 94 8.88 8.74 1.35
CA PHE A 94 7.61 8.12 0.95
C PHE A 94 6.51 9.15 0.74
N ALA A 95 6.51 10.27 1.48
CA ALA A 95 5.58 11.36 1.23
C ALA A 95 5.78 11.98 -0.16
N GLY A 96 7.04 12.22 -0.55
CA GLY A 96 7.39 12.69 -1.89
C GLY A 96 6.99 11.70 -2.98
N PHE A 97 7.28 10.41 -2.77
CA PHE A 97 6.91 9.34 -3.69
C PHE A 97 5.40 9.30 -3.94
N VAL A 98 4.59 9.30 -2.89
CA VAL A 98 3.12 9.26 -3.03
C VAL A 98 2.60 10.50 -3.75
N ALA A 99 3.11 11.68 -3.40
CA ALA A 99 2.69 12.93 -4.04
C ALA A 99 3.02 12.96 -5.54
N GLU A 100 4.17 12.42 -5.94
CA GLU A 100 4.55 12.30 -7.35
C GLU A 100 3.65 11.31 -8.10
N GLU A 101 3.42 10.14 -7.54
CA GLU A 101 2.60 9.11 -8.19
C GLU A 101 1.13 9.52 -8.32
N LEU A 102 0.57 10.18 -7.31
CA LEU A 102 -0.78 10.75 -7.40
C LEU A 102 -0.87 11.78 -8.53
N ARG A 103 0.11 12.68 -8.65
CA ARG A 103 0.18 13.64 -9.75
C ARG A 103 0.30 12.96 -11.11
N ASN A 104 1.12 11.90 -11.22
CA ASN A 104 1.30 11.15 -12.46
C ASN A 104 0.00 10.45 -12.90
N LEU A 105 -0.79 9.95 -11.94
CA LEU A 105 -2.08 9.32 -12.22
C LEU A 105 -3.24 10.32 -12.36
N GLY A 106 -3.01 11.61 -12.08
CA GLY A 106 -4.05 12.65 -12.13
C GLY A 106 -5.03 12.62 -10.95
N TRP A 107 -4.63 12.05 -9.81
CA TRP A 107 -5.43 11.95 -8.60
C TRP A 107 -4.93 12.92 -7.52
N SER A 108 -5.83 13.36 -6.64
CA SER A 108 -5.47 14.11 -5.44
C SER A 108 -5.51 13.24 -4.17
N GLU A 109 -4.70 13.57 -3.16
CA GLU A 109 -4.75 12.90 -1.85
C GLU A 109 -6.17 12.80 -1.25
N PRO A 110 -7.00 13.86 -1.22
CA PRO A 110 -8.35 13.77 -0.66
C PRO A 110 -9.26 12.82 -1.46
N GLU A 111 -9.12 12.76 -2.79
CA GLU A 111 -9.86 11.80 -3.62
C GLU A 111 -9.44 10.36 -3.32
N VAL A 112 -8.15 10.11 -3.14
CA VAL A 112 -7.64 8.77 -2.79
C VAL A 112 -8.03 8.36 -1.37
N ARG A 113 -8.07 9.30 -0.41
CA ARG A 113 -8.57 9.02 0.95
C ARG A 113 -10.07 8.77 0.98
N ALA A 114 -10.83 9.42 0.10
CA ALA A 114 -12.27 9.20 -0.05
C ALA A 114 -12.60 7.96 -0.92
N TRP A 115 -11.60 7.38 -1.58
CA TRP A 115 -11.78 6.26 -2.49
C TRP A 115 -12.30 5.03 -1.73
N THR A 116 -13.42 4.50 -2.22
CA THR A 116 -14.06 3.31 -1.67
C THR A 116 -13.89 2.16 -2.67
N PRO A 117 -13.44 0.96 -2.24
CA PRO A 117 -13.26 -0.14 -3.16
C PRO A 117 -14.60 -0.53 -3.81
N PRO A 118 -14.63 -0.82 -5.12
CA PRO A 118 -15.79 -1.44 -5.73
C PRO A 118 -16.04 -2.78 -5.02
N GLN A 119 -17.27 -3.01 -4.55
CA GLN A 119 -17.63 -4.23 -3.84
C GLN A 119 -17.24 -5.44 -4.70
N SER A 120 -16.29 -6.27 -4.24
CA SER A 120 -16.07 -7.54 -4.89
C SER A 120 -17.31 -8.39 -4.66
N VAL A 121 -17.97 -8.78 -5.74
CA VAL A 121 -18.95 -9.86 -5.66
C VAL A 121 -18.17 -11.13 -5.34
N ARG A 122 -18.05 -11.46 -4.05
CA ARG A 122 -17.61 -12.76 -3.58
C ARG A 122 -18.65 -13.78 -4.04
N ARG A 123 -18.42 -14.36 -5.21
CA ARG A 123 -19.05 -15.62 -5.61
C ARG A 123 -18.37 -16.74 -4.83
N TRP A 124 -18.92 -17.04 -3.65
CA TRP A 124 -18.66 -18.31 -2.97
C TRP A 124 -19.58 -19.35 -3.62
N GLY A 125 -19.00 -20.29 -4.35
CA GLY A 125 -19.66 -21.52 -4.83
C GLY A 125 -18.65 -22.66 -4.61
N ALA A 126 -19.03 -23.86 -4.17
CA ALA A 126 -20.30 -24.56 -4.29
C ALA A 126 -20.79 -25.16 -2.97
#